data_AF-A0A534APM9-F1
#
_entry.id   AF-A0A534APM9-F1
#
_cell.length_a   1.000
_cell.length_b   1.000
_cell.length_c   1.000
_cell.angle_alpha   90.00
_cell.angle_beta   90.00
_cell.angle_gamma   90.00
#
_symmetry.space_group_name_H-M   'P 1'
#
loop_
_entity.id
_entity.type
_entity.pdbx_description
1 polymer ?
#
loop_
_entity_poly.entity_id
_entity_poly.type
_entity_poly.pdbx_seq_one_letter_code
_entity_poly.pdbx_strand_id
1 'polypeptide(L)'
;MVSIPAPVPLSRPVTWWQNPKIRGRIIAIAALACAYGFGLAYGSWTRVCAGEHCPSISRLVANPNHQVQTSKVFAADGRLISELGAERRTVLPLTDIPIAVRQAFIATEDKRFYDHHGIDYWRILGAIKNDLVTMSFAQGFSTITMQLARNIFPEEISREKTLTRKLKEARVAVEIEHNFPKDTILQLYLNQINLGAGAHGVEAAAQIYFGKHARQLNVAEAATLAALPKLPAFYNPRTHPERAVRRRNVVLGLMRDQGFLSPEEAELWSSYPLVLTSTRTNYGDVAPYFVEWLRVQLDARFGRDLYEGGLRIYTRHAGSRRARVTVPARRHRGRRVFERQVPRPHDVSRVPRVVQGLGRGPRAVHAVSPGRARGPRGEHGLHPRHDRRARLR
;
A
#
# COMPACT_ATOMS: atom_id res chain seq x y z
N MET A 1 -38.88 -23.02 52.64
CA MET A 1 -38.10 -21.79 52.82
C MET A 1 -36.65 -22.12 52.49
N VAL A 2 -36.15 -21.65 51.35
CA VAL A 2 -34.76 -21.89 50.92
C VAL A 2 -33.92 -20.73 51.44
N SER A 3 -32.98 -21.03 52.34
CA SER A 3 -32.07 -20.07 52.95
C SER A 3 -31.06 -19.55 51.91
N ILE A 4 -31.11 -18.25 51.64
CA ILE A 4 -30.16 -17.54 50.78
C ILE A 4 -28.80 -17.51 51.51
N PRO A 5 -27.69 -17.97 50.90
CA PRO A 5 -26.38 -17.87 51.53
C PRO A 5 -25.95 -16.41 51.66
N ALA A 6 -25.32 -16.08 52.79
CA ALA A 6 -24.87 -14.73 53.10
C ALA A 6 -23.90 -14.19 52.02
N PRO A 7 -23.95 -12.88 51.68
CA PRO A 7 -23.07 -12.29 50.69
C PRO A 7 -21.61 -12.40 51.12
N VAL A 8 -20.76 -12.81 50.17
CA VAL A 8 -19.30 -12.88 50.35
C VAL A 8 -18.79 -11.45 50.63
N PRO A 9 -18.02 -11.21 51.71
CA PRO A 9 -17.51 -9.88 52.01
C PRO A 9 -16.58 -9.41 50.88
N LEU A 10 -16.88 -8.22 50.34
CA LEU A 10 -16.03 -7.54 49.38
C LEU A 10 -14.62 -7.38 49.97
N SER A 11 -13.59 -7.70 49.18
CA SER A 11 -12.19 -7.57 49.58
C SER A 11 -11.91 -6.14 50.06
N ARG A 12 -11.31 -6.01 51.25
CA ARG A 12 -10.97 -4.72 51.86
C ARG A 12 -10.09 -3.89 50.88
N PRO A 13 -10.28 -2.56 50.78
CA PRO A 13 -9.41 -1.73 49.95
C PRO A 13 -7.96 -1.90 50.40
N VAL A 14 -7.03 -1.86 49.44
CA VAL A 14 -5.65 -2.29 49.66
C VAL A 14 -5.00 -1.49 50.81
N THR A 15 -4.65 -2.19 51.88
CA THR A 15 -4.27 -1.61 53.19
C THR A 15 -3.05 -0.71 53.13
N TRP A 16 -2.20 -0.86 52.11
CA TRP A 16 -1.00 -0.05 51.91
C TRP A 16 -1.31 1.41 51.51
N TRP A 17 -2.45 1.71 50.87
CA TRP A 17 -2.82 3.07 50.43
C TRP A 17 -3.24 3.99 51.59
N GLN A 18 -3.58 3.41 52.75
CA GLN A 18 -3.98 4.16 53.96
C GLN A 18 -2.78 4.77 54.71
N ASN A 19 -1.57 4.26 54.48
CA ASN A 19 -0.36 4.79 55.13
C ASN A 19 0.15 6.03 54.36
N PRO A 20 0.13 7.24 54.95
CA PRO A 20 0.49 8.48 54.25
C PRO A 20 1.95 8.51 53.78
N LYS A 21 2.86 7.82 54.48
CA LYS A 21 4.28 7.71 54.08
C LYS A 21 4.46 6.82 52.85
N ILE A 22 3.74 5.70 52.79
CA ILE A 22 3.77 4.78 51.64
C ILE A 22 3.12 5.43 50.42
N ARG A 23 1.95 6.06 50.62
CA ARG A 23 1.25 6.83 49.59
C ARG A 23 2.11 7.95 49.01
N GLY A 24 2.75 8.75 49.87
CA GLY A 24 3.66 9.82 49.44
C GLY A 24 4.85 9.31 48.62
N ARG A 25 5.46 8.19 49.03
CA ARG A 25 6.55 7.54 48.27
C ARG A 25 6.09 7.05 46.90
N ILE A 26 4.93 6.42 46.81
CA ILE A 26 4.41 5.91 45.54
C ILE A 26 4.05 7.04 44.58
N ILE A 27 3.42 8.11 45.08
CA ILE A 27 3.15 9.32 44.29
C ILE A 27 4.46 9.94 43.80
N ALA A 28 5.48 10.06 44.66
CA ALA A 28 6.78 10.61 44.27
C ALA A 28 7.48 9.75 43.20
N ILE A 29 7.47 8.42 43.37
CA ILE A 29 8.04 7.49 42.38
C ILE A 29 7.29 7.59 41.05
N ALA A 30 5.96 7.62 41.07
CA ALA A 30 5.15 7.77 39.87
C ALA A 30 5.42 9.12 39.17
N ALA A 31 5.51 10.22 39.94
CA ALA A 31 5.83 11.53 39.40
C ALA A 31 7.23 11.58 38.77
N LEU A 32 8.24 10.99 39.41
CA LEU A 32 9.59 10.88 38.87
C LEU A 32 9.63 10.02 37.60
N ALA A 33 8.91 8.88 37.58
CA ALA A 33 8.80 8.03 36.41
C ALA A 33 8.10 8.75 35.24
N CYS A 34 7.04 9.51 35.51
CA CYS A 34 6.38 10.36 34.53
C CYS A 34 7.30 11.46 33.99
N ALA A 35 8.02 12.16 34.87
CA ALA A 35 8.95 13.21 34.48
C ALA A 35 10.11 12.64 33.64
N TYR A 36 10.66 11.49 34.03
CA TYR A 36 11.69 10.79 33.27
C TYR A 36 11.16 10.33 31.90
N GLY A 37 9.97 9.73 31.87
CA GLY A 37 9.32 9.32 30.63
C GLY A 37 9.05 10.51 29.69
N PHE A 38 8.61 11.65 30.23
CA PHE A 38 8.42 12.88 29.48
C PHE A 38 9.75 13.43 28.95
N GLY A 39 10.81 13.42 29.77
CA GLY A 39 12.16 13.81 29.36
C GLY A 39 12.70 12.95 28.22
N LEU A 40 12.52 11.63 28.29
CA LEU A 40 12.86 10.72 27.20
C LEU A 40 12.03 10.96 25.95
N ALA A 41 10.72 11.16 26.08
CA ALA A 41 9.84 11.46 24.96
C ALA A 41 10.22 12.78 24.28
N TYR A 42 10.46 13.84 25.06
CA TYR A 42 10.88 15.16 24.57
C TYR A 42 12.27 15.11 23.92
N GLY A 43 13.24 14.45 24.56
CA GLY A 43 14.58 14.25 24.02
C GLY A 43 14.56 13.44 22.71
N SER A 44 13.71 12.40 22.64
CA SER A 44 13.50 11.63 21.42
C SER A 44 12.85 12.49 20.33
N TRP A 45 11.82 13.26 20.69
CA TRP A 45 11.09 14.14 19.78
C TRP A 45 11.98 15.20 19.16
N THR A 46 12.89 15.80 19.93
CA THR A 46 13.83 16.82 19.43
C THR A 46 14.95 16.22 18.59
N ARG A 47 15.42 14.99 18.91
CA ARG A 47 16.53 14.35 18.18
C ARG A 47 16.13 13.54 16.95
N VAL A 48 14.91 13.01 16.87
CA VAL A 48 14.50 12.10 15.78
C VAL A 48 14.60 12.72 14.38
N CYS A 49 14.38 14.04 14.29
CA CYS A 49 14.50 14.83 13.07
C CYS A 49 15.66 15.84 13.15
N ALA A 50 16.61 15.68 14.07
CA ALA A 50 17.79 16.54 14.08
C ALA A 50 18.66 16.21 12.86
N GLY A 51 19.14 17.25 12.15
CA GLY A 51 19.82 17.09 10.86
C GLY A 51 18.87 16.64 9.75
N GLU A 52 19.36 15.82 8.80
CA GLU A 52 18.60 15.34 7.63
C GLU A 52 17.84 14.02 7.87
N HIS A 53 17.59 13.64 9.13
CA HIS A 53 16.99 12.35 9.45
C HIS A 53 15.48 12.26 9.15
N CYS A 54 14.81 13.39 8.93
CA CYS A 54 13.42 13.44 8.50
C CYS A 54 13.30 14.01 7.08
N PRO A 55 12.41 13.46 6.26
CA PRO A 55 12.24 13.92 4.89
C PRO A 55 11.69 15.35 4.86
N SER A 56 12.19 16.16 3.93
CA SER A 56 11.67 17.50 3.68
C SER A 56 10.37 17.42 2.89
N ILE A 57 9.31 18.07 3.39
CA ILE A 57 8.05 18.20 2.64
C ILE A 57 8.10 19.29 1.56
N SER A 58 9.22 19.97 1.39
CA SER A 58 9.40 21.05 0.42
C SER A 58 8.96 20.66 -1.00
N ARG A 59 9.17 19.40 -1.40
CA ARG A 59 8.70 18.88 -2.70
C ARG A 59 7.17 18.90 -2.82
N LEU A 60 6.46 18.58 -1.74
CA LEU A 60 5.00 18.65 -1.69
C LEU A 60 4.52 20.10 -1.67
N VAL A 61 5.19 20.98 -0.91
CA VAL A 61 4.82 22.40 -0.80
C VAL A 61 5.07 23.14 -2.11
N ALA A 62 6.19 22.88 -2.77
CA ALA A 62 6.55 23.48 -4.04
C ALA A 62 5.59 23.11 -5.16
N ASN A 63 4.99 21.90 -5.11
CA ASN A 63 3.99 21.49 -6.08
C ASN A 63 2.94 20.53 -5.48
N PRO A 64 1.90 21.06 -4.81
CA PRO A 64 0.89 20.27 -4.10
C PRO A 64 0.09 19.33 -5.03
N ASN A 65 0.04 19.68 -6.31
CA ASN A 65 -0.68 18.92 -7.34
C ASN A 65 0.22 17.92 -8.08
N HIS A 66 1.53 17.94 -7.84
CA HIS A 66 2.47 16.99 -8.46
C HIS A 66 2.54 15.72 -7.63
N GLN A 67 1.51 14.92 -7.78
CA GLN A 67 1.52 13.53 -7.36
C GLN A 67 2.03 12.67 -8.53
N VAL A 68 2.93 11.74 -8.23
CA VAL A 68 3.47 10.78 -9.19
C VAL A 68 2.31 9.99 -9.82
N GLN A 69 2.21 10.04 -11.14
CA GLN A 69 1.16 9.39 -11.93
C GLN A 69 1.78 8.46 -12.97
N THR A 70 1.20 7.28 -13.15
CA THR A 70 1.65 6.39 -14.22
C THR A 70 1.29 6.95 -15.57
N SER A 71 2.23 6.90 -16.51
CA SER A 71 1.90 7.21 -17.89
C SER A 71 1.04 6.11 -18.48
N LYS A 72 0.06 6.48 -19.31
CA LYS A 72 -0.94 5.57 -19.85
C LYS A 72 -0.78 5.45 -21.36
N VAL A 73 -0.71 4.22 -21.85
CA VAL A 73 -0.62 3.88 -23.28
C VAL A 73 -2.00 3.48 -23.77
N PHE A 74 -2.53 4.19 -24.76
CA PHE A 74 -3.84 3.99 -25.36
C PHE A 74 -3.71 3.46 -26.80
N ALA A 75 -4.66 2.65 -27.20
CA ALA A 75 -4.90 2.25 -28.59
C ALA A 75 -5.57 3.38 -29.37
N ALA A 76 -5.71 3.17 -30.68
CA ALA A 76 -6.29 4.15 -31.61
C ALA A 76 -7.76 4.47 -31.31
N ASP A 77 -8.46 3.47 -30.79
CA ASP A 77 -9.86 3.51 -30.34
C ASP A 77 -10.00 4.16 -28.94
N GLY A 78 -8.92 4.63 -28.33
CA GLY A 78 -8.91 5.20 -26.99
C GLY A 78 -8.89 4.16 -25.86
N ARG A 79 -8.84 2.87 -26.17
CA ARG A 79 -8.75 1.80 -25.16
C ARG A 79 -7.37 1.81 -24.50
N LEU A 80 -7.32 1.73 -23.17
CA LEU A 80 -6.05 1.62 -22.45
C LEU A 80 -5.39 0.27 -22.77
N ILE A 81 -4.13 0.30 -23.21
CA ILE A 81 -3.28 -0.87 -23.54
C ILE A 81 -2.45 -1.24 -22.31
N SER A 82 -1.70 -0.27 -21.77
CA SER A 82 -0.77 -0.49 -20.66
C SER A 82 -0.53 0.78 -19.86
N GLU A 83 -0.01 0.63 -18.65
CA GLU A 83 0.50 1.74 -17.83
C GLU A 83 2.01 1.59 -17.64
N LEU A 84 2.74 2.69 -17.76
CA LEU A 84 4.19 2.78 -17.58
C LEU A 84 4.48 3.49 -16.26
N GLY A 85 5.03 2.72 -15.32
CA GLY A 85 5.55 3.18 -14.02
C GLY A 85 5.51 2.04 -13.01
N ALA A 86 6.26 2.20 -11.91
CA ALA A 86 6.44 1.14 -10.91
C ALA A 86 5.14 0.80 -10.16
N GLU A 87 4.23 1.76 -10.03
CA GLU A 87 3.01 1.66 -9.23
C GLU A 87 1.84 2.28 -9.98
N ARG A 88 0.76 1.55 -10.24
CA ARG A 88 -0.42 2.06 -10.98
C ARG A 88 -1.11 3.17 -10.19
N ARG A 89 -1.06 4.40 -10.70
CA ARG A 89 -1.57 5.60 -10.01
C ARG A 89 -2.30 6.53 -10.97
N THR A 90 -3.54 6.87 -10.62
CA THR A 90 -4.32 7.92 -11.28
C THR A 90 -4.83 8.88 -10.22
N VAL A 91 -4.45 10.15 -10.34
CA VAL A 91 -4.78 11.16 -9.34
C VAL A 91 -6.16 11.72 -9.65
N LEU A 92 -7.04 11.64 -8.66
CA LEU A 92 -8.35 12.28 -8.69
C LEU A 92 -8.38 13.49 -7.75
N PRO A 93 -8.99 14.61 -8.16
CA PRO A 93 -9.32 15.66 -7.21
C PRO A 93 -10.30 15.10 -6.16
N LEU A 94 -10.26 15.64 -4.95
CA LEU A 94 -11.11 15.13 -3.86
C LEU A 94 -12.59 15.16 -4.27
N THR A 95 -13.01 16.19 -5.00
CA THR A 95 -14.38 16.38 -5.52
C THR A 95 -14.89 15.21 -6.35
N ASP A 96 -14.01 14.51 -7.07
CA ASP A 96 -14.37 13.38 -7.93
C ASP A 96 -14.41 12.05 -7.16
N ILE A 97 -13.91 12.04 -5.92
CA ILE A 97 -13.97 10.89 -5.02
C ILE A 97 -15.31 10.93 -4.28
N PRO A 98 -16.15 9.88 -4.34
CA PRO A 98 -17.45 9.86 -3.68
C PRO A 98 -17.35 10.08 -2.17
N ILE A 99 -18.35 10.75 -1.59
CA ILE A 99 -18.42 11.00 -0.14
C ILE A 99 -18.34 9.69 0.64
N ALA A 100 -19.02 8.63 0.18
CA ALA A 100 -18.96 7.30 0.79
C ALA A 100 -17.53 6.75 0.90
N VAL A 101 -16.68 6.97 -0.10
CA VAL A 101 -15.26 6.59 -0.06
C VAL A 101 -14.53 7.40 1.00
N ARG A 102 -14.67 8.73 0.99
CA ARG A 102 -14.02 9.61 1.96
C ARG A 102 -14.39 9.20 3.40
N GLN A 103 -15.68 9.03 3.65
CA GLN A 103 -16.24 8.63 4.95
C GLN A 103 -15.80 7.23 5.38
N ALA A 104 -15.75 6.24 4.48
CA ALA A 104 -15.31 4.88 4.82
C ALA A 104 -13.86 4.84 5.31
N PHE A 105 -12.97 5.58 4.64
CA PHE A 105 -11.57 5.70 5.06
C PHE A 105 -11.43 6.48 6.36
N ILE A 106 -12.11 7.62 6.51
CA ILE A 106 -12.13 8.37 7.78
C ILE A 106 -12.63 7.49 8.93
N ALA A 107 -13.76 6.82 8.74
CA ALA A 107 -14.38 5.98 9.77
C ALA A 107 -13.46 4.86 10.26
N THR A 108 -12.71 4.26 9.34
CA THR A 108 -11.87 3.09 9.62
C THR A 108 -10.50 3.46 10.13
N GLU A 109 -9.87 4.44 9.49
CA GLU A 109 -8.46 4.75 9.70
C GLU A 109 -8.28 5.88 10.71
N ASP A 110 -9.20 6.86 10.78
CA ASP A 110 -9.03 8.06 11.59
C ASP A 110 -10.34 8.84 11.85
N LYS A 111 -11.16 8.35 12.79
CA LYS A 111 -12.50 8.89 13.08
C LYS A 111 -12.56 10.39 13.43
N ARG A 112 -11.46 10.96 13.91
CA ARG A 112 -11.34 12.38 14.30
C ARG A 112 -10.42 13.15 13.36
N PHE A 113 -10.30 12.68 12.12
CA PHE A 113 -9.38 13.24 11.14
C PHE A 113 -9.49 14.77 11.04
N TYR A 114 -10.69 15.33 11.09
CA TYR A 114 -10.90 16.78 10.99
C TYR A 114 -10.65 17.54 12.30
N ASP A 115 -10.56 16.87 13.45
CA ASP A 115 -10.47 17.52 14.78
C ASP A 115 -9.04 17.68 15.29
N HIS A 116 -8.09 16.87 14.82
CA HIS A 116 -6.70 16.89 15.29
C HIS A 116 -5.75 17.57 14.28
N HIS A 117 -4.50 17.82 14.66
CA HIS A 117 -3.48 18.41 13.78
C HIS A 117 -2.30 17.44 13.59
N GLY A 118 -2.50 16.38 12.81
CA GLY A 118 -1.50 15.35 12.53
C GLY A 118 -1.43 14.19 13.52
N ILE A 119 -1.52 14.43 14.82
CA ILE A 119 -1.51 13.39 15.86
C ILE A 119 -2.80 13.46 16.67
N ASP A 120 -3.46 12.32 16.84
CA ASP A 120 -4.62 12.19 17.71
C ASP A 120 -4.19 11.76 19.14
N TYR A 121 -3.98 12.74 20.01
CA TYR A 121 -3.58 12.52 21.41
C TYR A 121 -4.60 11.69 22.19
N TRP A 122 -5.89 11.92 21.95
CA TRP A 122 -6.95 11.18 22.62
C TRP A 122 -6.97 9.71 22.18
N ARG A 123 -6.61 9.41 20.92
CA ARG A 123 -6.49 8.02 20.43
C ARG A 123 -5.28 7.34 21.04
N ILE A 124 -4.18 8.06 21.25
CA ILE A 124 -3.00 7.54 21.98
C ILE A 124 -3.39 7.18 23.41
N LEU A 125 -4.05 8.09 24.15
CA LEU A 125 -4.49 7.83 25.52
C LEU A 125 -5.48 6.65 25.58
N GLY A 126 -6.43 6.58 24.64
CA GLY A 126 -7.37 5.48 24.53
C GLY A 126 -6.69 4.13 24.25
N ALA A 127 -5.71 4.11 23.35
CA ALA A 127 -4.94 2.91 23.03
C ALA A 127 -4.12 2.44 24.25
N ILE A 128 -3.44 3.35 24.95
CA ILE A 128 -2.70 3.02 26.18
C ILE A 128 -3.64 2.39 27.21
N LYS A 129 -4.79 3.02 27.49
CA LYS A 129 -5.78 2.49 28.44
C LYS A 129 -6.23 1.08 28.03
N ASN A 130 -6.55 0.87 26.75
CA ASN A 130 -7.04 -0.42 26.28
C ASN A 130 -5.95 -1.50 26.30
N ASP A 131 -4.72 -1.17 25.93
CA ASP A 131 -3.58 -2.10 25.96
C ASP A 131 -3.26 -2.52 27.40
N LEU A 132 -3.37 -1.61 28.38
CA LEU A 132 -3.25 -1.91 29.81
C LEU A 132 -4.35 -2.86 30.30
N VAL A 133 -5.60 -2.67 29.85
CA VAL A 133 -6.74 -3.51 30.24
C VAL A 133 -6.68 -4.89 29.59
N THR A 134 -6.31 -4.95 28.31
CA THR A 134 -6.33 -6.19 27.53
C THR A 134 -5.00 -6.97 27.56
N MET A 135 -3.96 -6.39 28.19
CA MET A 135 -2.58 -6.89 28.17
C MET A 135 -2.09 -7.24 26.74
N SER A 136 -2.60 -6.55 25.73
CA SER A 136 -2.35 -6.82 24.32
C SER A 136 -2.10 -5.52 23.57
N PHE A 137 -1.01 -5.45 22.82
CA PHE A 137 -0.67 -4.31 21.95
C PHE A 137 -1.47 -4.31 20.65
N ALA A 138 -2.79 -4.45 20.74
CA ALA A 138 -3.66 -4.71 19.60
C ALA A 138 -4.11 -3.44 18.86
N GLN A 139 -4.12 -2.27 19.52
CA GLN A 139 -4.74 -1.07 18.97
C GLN A 139 -3.74 -0.14 18.27
N GLY A 140 -4.00 0.17 17.00
CA GLY A 140 -3.23 1.16 16.24
C GLY A 140 -3.67 2.60 16.55
N PHE A 141 -2.70 3.49 16.82
CA PHE A 141 -2.93 4.92 17.07
C PHE A 141 -2.53 5.85 15.92
N SER A 142 -2.08 5.29 14.77
CA SER A 142 -1.67 6.10 13.61
C SER A 142 -2.88 6.82 12.99
N THR A 143 -2.70 8.10 12.66
CA THR A 143 -3.66 8.95 11.94
C THR A 143 -3.51 8.79 10.41
N ILE A 144 -4.46 9.29 9.64
CA ILE A 144 -4.36 9.37 8.17
C ILE A 144 -3.09 10.12 7.76
N THR A 145 -2.79 11.25 8.42
CA THR A 145 -1.62 12.08 8.10
C THR A 145 -0.29 11.37 8.41
N MET A 146 -0.21 10.62 9.51
CA MET A 146 0.97 9.78 9.80
C MET A 146 1.17 8.68 8.75
N GLN A 147 0.07 8.06 8.32
CA GLN A 147 0.12 7.05 7.26
C GLN A 147 0.50 7.68 5.91
N LEU A 148 0.02 8.90 5.62
CA LEU A 148 0.41 9.66 4.44
C LEU A 148 1.91 9.92 4.41
N ALA A 149 2.49 10.41 5.51
CA ALA A 149 3.93 10.65 5.64
C ALA A 149 4.74 9.38 5.29
N ARG A 150 4.36 8.23 5.86
CA ARG A 150 4.99 6.94 5.55
C ARG A 150 4.87 6.55 4.07
N ASN A 151 3.70 6.79 3.48
CA ASN A 151 3.42 6.36 2.10
C ASN A 151 4.11 7.25 1.05
N ILE A 152 4.39 8.51 1.36
CA ILE A 152 5.08 9.45 0.46
C ILE A 152 6.61 9.34 0.58
N PHE A 153 7.13 9.06 1.79
CA PHE A 153 8.57 9.00 2.06
C PHE A 153 9.03 7.60 2.50
N PRO A 154 8.83 6.54 1.67
CA PRO A 154 9.12 5.17 2.05
C PRO A 154 10.62 4.86 2.18
N GLU A 155 11.50 5.67 1.60
CA GLU A 155 12.95 5.49 1.65
C GLU A 155 13.53 6.09 2.94
N GLU A 156 13.00 7.24 3.37
CA GLU A 156 13.45 7.98 4.56
C GLU A 156 12.74 7.50 5.85
N ILE A 157 11.51 7.02 5.69
CA ILE A 157 10.69 6.41 6.74
C ILE A 157 10.60 4.91 6.45
N SER A 158 11.54 4.15 7.04
CA SER A 158 11.60 2.69 6.95
C SER A 158 10.23 2.05 7.18
N ARG A 159 9.97 0.86 6.61
CA ARG A 159 8.74 0.09 6.86
C ARG A 159 8.79 -0.73 8.16
N GLU A 160 9.96 -0.83 8.79
CA GLU A 160 10.16 -1.60 10.02
C GLU A 160 9.34 -1.03 11.17
N LYS A 161 8.67 -1.89 11.94
CA LYS A 161 7.74 -1.48 13.00
C LYS A 161 8.47 -1.00 14.28
N THR A 162 9.30 0.03 14.17
CA THR A 162 10.05 0.63 15.30
C THR A 162 9.35 1.88 15.86
N LEU A 163 9.67 2.25 17.10
CA LEU A 163 9.21 3.50 17.72
C LEU A 163 9.81 4.72 17.01
N THR A 164 11.08 4.64 16.61
CA THR A 164 11.77 5.70 15.85
C THR A 164 11.03 6.04 14.56
N ARG A 165 10.61 5.02 13.78
CA ARG A 165 9.79 5.22 12.59
C ARG A 165 8.49 5.96 12.92
N LYS A 166 7.74 5.50 13.92
CA LYS A 166 6.48 6.14 14.30
C LYS A 166 6.66 7.60 14.70
N LEU A 167 7.79 7.92 15.35
CA LEU A 167 8.11 9.27 15.77
C LEU A 167 8.47 10.17 14.57
N LYS A 168 9.17 9.64 13.56
CA LYS A 168 9.37 10.32 12.27
C LYS A 168 8.04 10.58 11.56
N GLU A 169 7.16 9.58 11.48
CA GLU A 169 5.80 9.73 10.90
C GLU A 169 5.02 10.85 11.60
N ALA A 170 5.05 10.87 12.93
CA ALA A 170 4.38 11.88 13.74
C ALA A 170 4.93 13.30 13.50
N ARG A 171 6.26 13.45 13.44
CA ARG A 171 6.92 14.73 13.14
C ARG A 171 6.55 15.27 11.75
N VAL A 172 6.69 14.42 10.73
CA VAL A 172 6.36 14.79 9.34
C VAL A 172 4.86 15.05 9.20
N ALA A 173 4.00 14.31 9.90
CA ALA A 173 2.56 14.56 9.90
C ALA A 173 2.20 15.94 10.45
N VAL A 174 2.83 16.38 11.55
CA VAL A 174 2.66 17.74 12.09
C VAL A 174 3.09 18.79 11.08
N GLU A 175 4.20 18.57 10.37
CA GLU A 175 4.69 19.48 9.33
C GLU A 175 3.74 19.55 8.13
N ILE A 176 3.21 18.41 7.67
CA ILE A 176 2.18 18.34 6.61
C ILE A 176 0.94 19.13 7.01
N GLU A 177 0.45 18.94 8.23
CA GLU A 177 -0.78 19.60 8.73
C GLU A 177 -0.62 21.10 8.93
N HIS A 178 0.61 21.57 9.16
CA HIS A 178 0.90 22.99 9.20
C HIS A 178 0.83 23.65 7.81
N ASN A 179 1.12 22.89 6.75
CA ASN A 179 1.27 23.42 5.38
C ASN A 179 0.07 23.12 4.46
N PHE A 180 -0.78 22.14 4.80
CA PHE A 180 -1.88 21.72 3.94
C PHE A 180 -3.22 21.66 4.70
N PRO A 181 -4.33 22.09 4.08
CA PRO A 181 -5.65 21.90 4.65
C PRO A 181 -6.06 20.42 4.64
N LYS A 182 -6.96 20.03 5.55
CA LYS A 182 -7.43 18.64 5.72
C LYS A 182 -7.89 17.97 4.44
N ASP A 183 -8.63 18.69 3.60
CA ASP A 183 -9.12 18.14 2.34
C ASP A 183 -7.98 17.82 1.35
N THR A 184 -6.94 18.65 1.30
CA THR A 184 -5.74 18.36 0.50
C THR A 184 -5.00 17.14 1.03
N ILE A 185 -4.89 17.01 2.35
CA ILE A 185 -4.27 15.84 3.01
C ILE A 185 -5.05 14.57 2.68
N LEU A 186 -6.39 14.62 2.79
CA LEU A 186 -7.25 13.49 2.46
C LEU A 186 -7.15 13.12 0.97
N GLN A 187 -7.11 14.12 0.08
CA GLN A 187 -6.88 13.90 -1.34
C GLN A 187 -5.54 13.20 -1.60
N LEU A 188 -4.45 13.71 -1.03
CA LEU A 188 -3.12 13.11 -1.16
C LEU A 188 -3.13 11.66 -0.66
N TYR A 189 -3.74 11.42 0.50
CA TYR A 189 -3.86 10.09 1.09
C TYR A 189 -4.63 9.11 0.22
N LEU A 190 -5.83 9.47 -0.24
CA LEU A 190 -6.67 8.59 -1.05
C LEU A 190 -6.07 8.28 -2.43
N ASN A 191 -5.19 9.14 -2.94
CA ASN A 191 -4.48 8.89 -4.20
C ASN A 191 -3.15 8.13 -4.01
N GLN A 192 -2.57 8.16 -2.82
CA GLN A 192 -1.26 7.55 -2.53
C GLN A 192 -1.37 6.16 -1.89
N ILE A 193 -2.47 5.89 -1.17
CA ILE A 193 -2.57 4.70 -0.35
C ILE A 193 -2.45 3.39 -1.14
N ASN A 194 -1.61 2.48 -0.66
CA ASN A 194 -1.50 1.14 -1.23
C ASN A 194 -2.67 0.28 -0.76
N LEU A 195 -3.49 -0.17 -1.70
CA LEU A 195 -4.67 -1.01 -1.48
C LEU A 195 -4.45 -2.46 -1.92
N GLY A 196 -3.21 -2.87 -2.14
CA GLY A 196 -2.84 -4.23 -2.56
C GLY A 196 -2.97 -4.44 -4.07
N ALA A 197 -2.51 -5.60 -4.55
CA ALA A 197 -2.53 -5.95 -5.99
C ALA A 197 -1.89 -4.90 -6.93
N GLY A 198 -0.90 -4.13 -6.43
CA GLY A 198 -0.28 -3.03 -7.17
C GLY A 198 -1.18 -1.81 -7.37
N ALA A 199 -2.31 -1.73 -6.66
CA ALA A 199 -3.22 -0.59 -6.67
C ALA A 199 -2.74 0.49 -5.69
N HIS A 200 -2.29 1.62 -6.24
CA HIS A 200 -1.93 2.79 -5.45
C HIS A 200 -2.95 3.90 -5.73
N GLY A 201 -3.71 4.22 -4.69
CA GLY A 201 -4.84 5.11 -4.73
C GLY A 201 -6.18 4.43 -5.05
N VAL A 202 -7.26 5.11 -4.70
CA VAL A 202 -8.64 4.61 -4.81
C VAL A 202 -9.07 4.36 -6.26
N GLU A 203 -8.62 5.16 -7.23
CA GLU A 203 -8.94 4.98 -8.64
C GLU A 203 -8.35 3.69 -9.20
N ALA A 204 -7.07 3.43 -8.92
CA ALA A 204 -6.42 2.19 -9.33
C ALA A 204 -7.11 0.97 -8.71
N ALA A 205 -7.47 1.06 -7.42
CA ALA A 205 -8.15 -0.02 -6.73
C ALA A 205 -9.57 -0.27 -7.27
N ALA A 206 -10.32 0.79 -7.57
CA ALA A 206 -11.65 0.68 -8.18
C ALA A 206 -11.60 -0.08 -9.52
N GLN A 207 -10.61 0.23 -10.37
CA GLN A 207 -10.43 -0.44 -11.65
C GLN A 207 -9.96 -1.89 -11.49
N ILE A 208 -9.09 -2.18 -10.53
CA ILE A 208 -8.52 -3.53 -10.31
C ILE A 208 -9.55 -4.49 -9.69
N TYR A 209 -10.33 -4.00 -8.73
CA TYR A 209 -11.28 -4.84 -7.98
C TYR A 209 -12.67 -4.85 -8.61
N PHE A 210 -13.16 -3.71 -9.09
CA PHE A 210 -14.54 -3.54 -9.56
C PHE A 210 -14.66 -3.24 -11.05
N GLY A 211 -13.56 -2.97 -11.75
CA GLY A 211 -13.58 -2.71 -13.19
C GLY A 211 -14.23 -1.38 -13.58
N LYS A 212 -14.30 -0.42 -12.65
CA LYS A 212 -14.97 0.87 -12.85
C LYS A 212 -14.20 2.02 -12.22
N HIS A 213 -14.58 3.24 -12.59
CA HIS A 213 -14.00 4.45 -12.00
C HIS A 213 -14.39 4.61 -10.52
N ALA A 214 -13.50 5.20 -9.71
CA ALA A 214 -13.75 5.44 -8.29
C ALA A 214 -14.98 6.32 -8.04
N ARG A 215 -15.28 7.26 -8.94
CA ARG A 215 -16.51 8.09 -8.91
C ARG A 215 -17.82 7.28 -8.99
N GLN A 216 -17.75 6.01 -9.38
CA GLN A 216 -18.90 5.10 -9.52
C GLN A 216 -18.95 4.05 -8.39
N LEU A 217 -18.10 4.17 -7.37
CA LEU A 217 -18.12 3.28 -6.22
C LEU A 217 -19.36 3.53 -5.36
N ASN A 218 -20.04 2.46 -4.99
CA ASN A 218 -21.10 2.49 -3.99
C ASN A 218 -20.52 2.35 -2.56
N VAL A 219 -21.38 2.40 -1.55
CA VAL A 219 -20.98 2.36 -0.13
C VAL A 219 -20.33 1.02 0.24
N ALA A 220 -20.85 -0.11 -0.25
CA ALA A 220 -20.28 -1.43 0.05
C ALA A 220 -18.87 -1.58 -0.55
N GLU A 221 -18.65 -1.11 -1.78
CA GLU A 221 -17.36 -1.15 -2.44
C GLU A 221 -16.36 -0.17 -1.80
N ALA A 222 -16.83 1.03 -1.42
CA ALA A 222 -16.05 1.99 -0.63
C ALA A 222 -15.56 1.37 0.68
N ALA A 223 -16.47 0.71 1.42
CA ALA A 223 -16.14 -0.01 2.65
C ALA A 223 -15.19 -1.20 2.39
N THR A 224 -15.33 -1.89 1.25
CA THR A 224 -14.39 -2.94 0.84
C THR A 224 -13.00 -2.37 0.59
N LEU A 225 -12.86 -1.20 -0.05
CA LEU A 225 -11.55 -0.57 -0.24
C LEU A 225 -10.95 -0.09 1.08
N ALA A 226 -11.74 0.56 1.93
CA ALA A 226 -11.32 1.03 3.25
C ALA A 226 -10.97 -0.11 4.24
N ALA A 227 -11.37 -1.35 3.94
CA ALA A 227 -10.99 -2.54 4.70
C ALA A 227 -9.53 -2.99 4.45
N LEU A 228 -8.94 -2.60 3.32
CA LEU A 228 -7.65 -3.10 2.83
C LEU A 228 -6.42 -2.55 3.57
N PRO A 229 -6.31 -1.25 3.90
CA PRO A 229 -5.08 -0.63 4.42
C PRO A 229 -4.42 -1.38 5.58
N LYS A 230 -5.23 -1.94 6.50
CA LYS A 230 -4.74 -2.66 7.68
C LYS A 230 -3.81 -3.82 7.30
N LEU A 231 -4.23 -4.66 6.35
CA LEU A 231 -3.49 -5.83 5.87
C LEU A 231 -3.94 -6.17 4.43
N PRO A 232 -3.42 -5.48 3.40
CA PRO A 232 -3.94 -5.60 2.04
C PRO A 232 -3.91 -7.02 1.48
N ALA A 233 -2.85 -7.79 1.78
CA ALA A 233 -2.74 -9.18 1.35
C ALA A 233 -3.75 -10.12 2.04
N PHE A 234 -4.03 -9.88 3.33
CA PHE A 234 -4.91 -10.73 4.15
C PHE A 234 -6.40 -10.49 3.87
N TYR A 235 -6.76 -9.24 3.55
CA TYR A 235 -8.13 -8.83 3.23
C TYR A 235 -8.39 -8.68 1.72
N ASN A 236 -7.48 -9.17 0.87
CA ASN A 236 -7.65 -9.08 -0.57
C ASN A 236 -8.96 -9.79 -1.00
N PRO A 237 -9.93 -9.07 -1.61
CA PRO A 237 -11.26 -9.62 -1.89
C PRO A 237 -11.22 -10.71 -2.96
N ARG A 238 -10.17 -10.76 -3.80
CA ARG A 238 -10.02 -11.76 -4.86
C ARG A 238 -9.47 -13.09 -4.33
N THR A 239 -8.56 -13.05 -3.35
CA THR A 239 -7.94 -14.27 -2.79
C THR A 239 -8.59 -14.71 -1.48
N HIS A 240 -9.20 -13.80 -0.73
CA HIS A 240 -9.84 -14.07 0.56
C HIS A 240 -11.21 -13.36 0.67
N PRO A 241 -12.19 -13.71 -0.20
CA PRO A 241 -13.47 -12.99 -0.30
C PRO A 241 -14.23 -12.94 1.03
N GLU A 242 -14.30 -14.05 1.78
CA GLU A 242 -14.99 -14.06 3.06
C GLU A 242 -14.36 -13.13 4.10
N ARG A 243 -13.02 -13.08 4.16
CA ARG A 243 -12.30 -12.18 5.08
C ARG A 243 -12.55 -10.72 4.70
N ALA A 244 -12.56 -10.44 3.39
CA ALA A 244 -12.86 -9.12 2.87
C ALA A 244 -14.29 -8.68 3.20
N VAL A 245 -15.29 -9.56 3.02
CA VAL A 245 -16.70 -9.27 3.39
C VAL A 245 -16.84 -9.03 4.89
N ARG A 246 -16.27 -9.89 5.73
CA ARG A 246 -16.31 -9.68 7.19
C ARG A 246 -15.68 -8.34 7.57
N ARG A 247 -14.54 -7.99 6.98
CA ARG A 247 -13.87 -6.72 7.28
C ARG A 247 -14.64 -5.52 6.71
N ARG A 248 -15.23 -5.62 5.52
CA ARG A 248 -16.15 -4.62 4.95
C ARG A 248 -17.30 -4.33 5.90
N ASN A 249 -17.94 -5.37 6.44
CA ASN A 249 -19.08 -5.20 7.34
C ASN A 249 -18.66 -4.54 8.67
N VAL A 250 -17.43 -4.76 9.15
CA VAL A 250 -16.86 -3.98 10.26
C VAL A 250 -16.74 -2.50 9.89
N VAL A 251 -16.27 -2.18 8.68
CA VAL A 251 -16.19 -0.78 8.20
C VAL A 251 -17.57 -0.14 8.13
N LEU A 252 -18.57 -0.84 7.59
CA LEU A 252 -19.95 -0.35 7.54
C LEU A 252 -20.52 -0.10 8.94
N GLY A 253 -20.24 -0.98 9.90
CA GLY A 253 -20.57 -0.77 11.31
C GLY A 253 -19.91 0.48 11.89
N LEU A 254 -18.62 0.71 11.60
CA LEU A 254 -17.92 1.93 12.02
C LEU A 254 -18.51 3.20 11.39
N MET A 255 -18.93 3.14 10.13
CA MET A 255 -19.60 4.25 9.45
C MET A 255 -20.94 4.57 10.10
N ARG A 256 -21.73 3.54 10.45
CA ARG A 256 -22.97 3.70 11.22
C ARG A 256 -22.73 4.32 12.59
N ASP A 257 -21.78 3.77 13.35
CA ASP A 257 -21.48 4.23 14.72
C ASP A 257 -20.98 5.69 14.76
N GLN A 258 -20.49 6.20 13.63
CA GLN A 258 -20.04 7.58 13.45
C GLN A 258 -21.09 8.48 12.77
N GLY A 259 -22.29 7.96 12.49
CA GLY A 259 -23.39 8.71 11.90
C GLY A 259 -23.26 8.99 10.40
N PHE A 260 -22.35 8.31 9.68
CA PHE A 260 -22.25 8.41 8.22
C PHE A 260 -23.31 7.58 7.49
N LEU A 261 -23.88 6.58 8.16
CA LEU A 261 -24.96 5.73 7.66
C LEU A 261 -26.02 5.57 8.76
N SER A 262 -27.28 5.51 8.37
CA SER A 262 -28.35 5.01 9.23
C SER A 262 -28.17 3.50 9.52
N PRO A 263 -28.78 2.97 10.61
CA PRO A 263 -28.79 1.53 10.87
C PRO A 263 -29.30 0.71 9.69
N GLU A 264 -30.36 1.18 9.02
CA GLU A 264 -31.00 0.53 7.89
C GLU A 264 -30.08 0.50 6.66
N GLU A 265 -29.40 1.62 6.36
CA GLU A 265 -28.41 1.66 5.28
C GLU A 265 -27.23 0.74 5.56
N ALA A 266 -26.74 0.70 6.81
CA ALA A 266 -25.62 -0.16 7.17
C ALA A 266 -25.96 -1.65 7.01
N GLU A 267 -27.19 -2.05 7.36
CA GLU A 267 -27.68 -3.41 7.13
C GLU A 267 -27.85 -3.72 5.64
N LEU A 268 -28.47 -2.80 4.89
CA LEU A 268 -28.64 -2.90 3.43
C LEU A 268 -27.28 -3.12 2.74
N TRP A 269 -26.29 -2.26 3.00
CA TRP A 269 -24.98 -2.37 2.39
C TRP A 269 -24.16 -3.56 2.90
N SER A 270 -24.43 -4.05 4.11
CA SER A 270 -23.82 -5.28 4.63
C SER A 270 -24.33 -6.53 3.92
N SER A 271 -25.58 -6.51 3.45
CA SER A 271 -26.18 -7.58 2.64
C SER A 271 -25.74 -7.53 1.17
N TYR A 272 -25.20 -6.40 0.69
CA TYR A 272 -24.77 -6.23 -0.69
C TYR A 272 -23.70 -7.27 -1.07
N PRO A 273 -23.86 -8.02 -2.19
CA PRO A 273 -22.93 -9.06 -2.58
C PRO A 273 -21.56 -8.46 -2.97
N LEU A 274 -20.48 -9.17 -2.67
CA LEU A 274 -19.15 -8.80 -3.15
C LEU A 274 -19.04 -9.15 -4.64
N VAL A 275 -19.30 -8.16 -5.50
CA VAL A 275 -19.17 -8.30 -6.95
C VAL A 275 -17.81 -7.78 -7.37
N LEU A 276 -16.92 -8.67 -7.82
CA LEU A 276 -15.62 -8.29 -8.38
C LEU A 276 -15.64 -8.39 -9.89
N THR A 277 -14.85 -7.56 -10.56
CA THR A 277 -14.67 -7.70 -12.00
C THR A 277 -13.96 -9.02 -12.35
N SER A 278 -14.53 -9.73 -13.32
CA SER A 278 -13.92 -10.92 -13.94
C SER A 278 -12.76 -10.53 -14.86
N THR A 279 -12.79 -9.31 -15.40
CA THR A 279 -11.69 -8.75 -16.17
C THR A 279 -10.51 -8.54 -15.23
N ARG A 280 -9.51 -9.41 -15.31
CA ARG A 280 -8.17 -9.03 -14.85
C ARG A 280 -7.78 -7.86 -15.73
N THR A 281 -7.88 -6.65 -15.20
CA THR A 281 -7.23 -5.45 -15.76
C THR A 281 -5.73 -5.61 -15.58
N ASN A 282 -5.16 -6.64 -16.21
CA ASN A 282 -3.74 -6.76 -16.50
C ASN A 282 -3.46 -5.85 -17.69
N TYR A 283 -3.63 -4.53 -17.50
CA TYR A 283 -3.03 -3.56 -18.40
C TYR A 283 -1.52 -3.86 -18.43
N GLY A 284 -1.03 -4.34 -19.57
CA GLY A 284 0.30 -4.95 -19.72
C GLY A 284 0.34 -6.30 -20.46
N ASP A 285 -0.74 -7.09 -20.45
CA ASP A 285 -0.77 -8.39 -21.19
C ASP A 285 -1.12 -8.23 -22.68
N VAL A 286 -1.68 -7.07 -23.05
CA VAL A 286 -1.98 -6.74 -24.44
C VAL A 286 -0.70 -6.24 -25.10
N ALA A 287 0.01 -7.15 -25.77
CA ALA A 287 1.25 -6.92 -26.51
C ALA A 287 2.45 -6.46 -25.65
N PRO A 288 2.95 -7.30 -24.73
CA PRO A 288 4.08 -6.96 -23.83
C PRO A 288 5.34 -6.54 -24.59
N TYR A 289 5.65 -7.21 -25.72
CA TYR A 289 6.78 -6.82 -26.58
C TYR A 289 6.63 -5.41 -27.16
N PHE A 290 5.43 -5.05 -27.60
CA PHE A 290 5.16 -3.73 -28.17
C PHE A 290 5.27 -2.64 -27.11
N VAL A 291 4.73 -2.88 -25.92
CA VAL A 291 4.83 -1.97 -24.78
C VAL A 291 6.28 -1.79 -24.35
N GLU A 292 7.06 -2.86 -24.29
CA GLU A 292 8.49 -2.79 -23.93
C GLU A 292 9.31 -2.06 -24.99
N TRP A 293 9.07 -2.35 -26.28
CA TRP A 293 9.69 -1.59 -27.37
C TRP A 293 9.36 -0.09 -27.27
N LEU A 294 8.08 0.24 -27.01
CA LEU A 294 7.64 1.62 -26.85
C LEU A 294 8.27 2.28 -25.61
N ARG A 295 8.40 1.54 -24.50
CA ARG A 295 9.07 1.98 -23.28
C ARG A 295 10.51 2.36 -23.58
N VAL A 296 11.30 1.48 -24.20
CA VAL A 296 12.72 1.77 -24.55
C VAL A 296 12.85 3.02 -25.42
N GLN A 297 11.98 3.20 -26.41
CA GLN A 297 12.01 4.37 -27.30
C GLN A 297 11.65 5.68 -26.59
N LEU A 298 10.69 5.64 -25.67
CA LEU A 298 10.26 6.82 -24.93
C LEU A 298 11.19 7.12 -23.75
N ASP A 299 11.80 6.10 -23.15
CA ASP A 299 12.71 6.22 -22.00
C ASP A 299 13.93 7.07 -22.34
N ALA A 300 14.53 6.83 -23.51
CA ALA A 300 15.64 7.62 -24.03
C ALA A 300 15.34 9.12 -24.17
N ARG A 301 14.05 9.50 -24.21
CA ARG A 301 13.61 10.88 -24.47
C ARG A 301 12.96 11.55 -23.26
N PHE A 302 12.19 10.82 -22.48
CA PHE A 302 11.42 11.35 -21.35
C PHE A 302 12.02 10.96 -20.00
N GLY A 303 12.92 9.97 -19.95
CA GLY A 303 13.57 9.51 -18.72
C GLY A 303 12.56 9.25 -17.60
N ARG A 304 12.80 9.82 -16.41
CA ARG A 304 11.90 9.69 -15.26
C ARG A 304 10.48 10.19 -15.51
N ASP A 305 10.29 11.23 -16.31
CA ASP A 305 8.95 11.78 -16.62
C ASP A 305 8.06 10.75 -17.35
N LEU A 306 8.66 9.74 -18.01
CA LEU A 306 7.90 8.64 -18.61
C LEU A 306 7.16 7.81 -17.57
N TYR A 307 7.73 7.62 -16.38
CA TYR A 307 7.16 6.75 -15.35
C TYR A 307 6.37 7.52 -14.30
N GLU A 308 6.70 8.79 -14.09
CA GLU A 308 6.18 9.59 -12.97
C GLU A 308 5.33 10.78 -13.41
N GLY A 309 5.41 11.17 -14.69
CA GLY A 309 4.83 12.41 -15.22
C GLY A 309 3.38 12.30 -15.71
N GLY A 310 2.74 11.14 -15.62
CA GLY A 310 1.35 10.94 -16.04
C GLY A 310 1.07 11.17 -17.53
N LEU A 311 2.02 10.87 -18.41
CA LEU A 311 1.89 11.09 -19.85
C LEU A 311 0.77 10.23 -20.46
N ARG A 312 0.04 10.76 -21.45
CA ARG A 312 -0.97 10.01 -22.21
C ARG A 312 -0.44 9.71 -23.60
N ILE A 313 -0.10 8.45 -23.86
CA ILE A 313 0.55 7.99 -25.08
C ILE A 313 -0.49 7.31 -25.96
N TYR A 314 -0.87 7.92 -27.08
CA TYR A 314 -1.83 7.36 -28.03
C TYR A 314 -1.12 6.67 -29.19
N THR A 315 -1.47 5.42 -29.45
CA THR A 315 -0.92 4.63 -30.58
C THR A 315 -1.94 4.57 -31.71
N ARG A 316 -1.48 4.54 -32.97
CA ARG A 316 -2.40 4.59 -34.13
C ARG A 316 -3.10 3.27 -34.44
N HIS A 317 -2.56 2.14 -34.01
CA HIS A 317 -3.18 0.81 -34.02
C HIS A 317 -2.33 -0.11 -33.13
N ALA A 318 -2.91 -1.22 -32.65
CA ALA A 318 -2.17 -2.23 -31.90
C ALA A 318 -0.99 -2.74 -32.74
N GLY A 319 0.25 -2.44 -32.33
CA GLY A 319 1.48 -2.78 -33.06
C GLY A 319 2.11 -1.65 -33.89
N SER A 320 1.51 -0.45 -33.93
CA SER A 320 2.06 0.67 -34.71
C SER A 320 3.32 1.26 -34.08
N ARG A 321 4.42 1.34 -34.85
CA ARG A 321 5.67 2.03 -34.44
C ARG A 321 5.55 3.57 -34.37
N ARG A 322 4.34 4.12 -34.42
CA ARG A 322 4.06 5.56 -34.29
C ARG A 322 3.12 5.81 -33.11
N ALA A 323 3.58 6.63 -32.17
CA ALA A 323 2.80 7.08 -31.02
C ALA A 323 2.77 8.61 -30.95
N ARG A 324 1.65 9.17 -30.51
CA ARG A 324 1.46 10.57 -30.15
C ARG A 324 1.47 10.67 -28.62
N VAL A 325 2.38 11.43 -28.04
CA VAL A 325 2.45 11.63 -26.59
C VAL A 325 1.81 12.96 -26.24
N THR A 326 0.83 12.94 -25.34
CA THR A 326 0.21 14.14 -24.78
C THR A 326 0.64 14.26 -23.33
N VAL A 327 1.19 15.42 -22.97
CA VAL A 327 1.48 15.74 -21.57
C VAL A 327 0.18 16.28 -20.95
N PRO A 328 -0.27 15.80 -19.77
CA PRO A 328 -1.39 16.43 -19.08
C PRO A 328 -1.10 17.93 -18.92
N ALA A 329 -2.12 18.78 -19.14
CA ALA A 329 -1.95 20.22 -19.19
C ALA A 329 -1.31 20.75 -17.90
N ARG A 330 0.01 20.97 -17.92
CA ARG A 330 0.71 21.69 -16.86
C ARG A 330 0.17 23.11 -16.91
N ARG A 331 -0.45 23.58 -15.83
CA ARG A 331 -0.85 24.98 -15.65
C ARG A 331 0.39 25.86 -15.41
N HIS A 332 1.40 25.74 -16.28
CA HIS A 332 2.45 26.74 -16.40
C HIS A 332 2.06 27.67 -17.54
N ARG A 333 2.08 28.98 -17.24
CA ARG A 333 1.91 30.05 -18.22
C ARG A 333 2.67 29.70 -19.51
N GLY A 334 1.90 29.43 -20.55
CA GLY A 334 2.34 29.27 -21.94
C GLY A 334 3.42 28.21 -22.20
N ARG A 335 3.01 27.02 -22.67
CA ARG A 335 3.62 26.36 -23.86
C ARG A 335 2.94 25.03 -24.26
N ARG A 336 2.35 25.09 -25.46
CA ARG A 336 2.21 24.11 -26.57
C ARG A 336 2.05 22.61 -26.25
N VAL A 337 0.92 22.07 -26.73
CA VAL A 337 0.77 20.65 -27.12
C VAL A 337 1.89 20.28 -28.09
N PHE A 338 2.79 19.37 -27.69
CA PHE A 338 3.84 18.86 -28.56
C PHE A 338 3.32 17.67 -29.36
N GLU A 339 2.80 17.90 -30.55
CA GLU A 339 2.68 16.85 -31.56
C GLU A 339 4.06 16.67 -32.22
N ARG A 340 4.83 15.65 -31.81
CA ARG A 340 6.09 15.30 -32.49
C ARG A 340 6.15 13.81 -32.81
N GLN A 341 6.38 13.51 -34.09
CA GLN A 341 6.54 12.18 -34.63
C GLN A 341 7.76 11.48 -34.02
N VAL A 342 7.61 10.19 -33.68
CA VAL A 342 8.74 9.30 -33.33
C VAL A 342 9.46 8.94 -34.64
N PRO A 343 10.80 9.10 -34.74
CA PRO A 343 11.56 8.72 -35.93
C PRO A 343 11.42 7.22 -36.25
N ARG A 344 11.52 6.87 -37.54
CA ARG A 344 11.64 5.46 -37.95
C ARG A 344 12.97 4.89 -37.43
N PRO A 345 13.05 3.62 -37.00
CA PRO A 345 14.34 2.99 -36.82
C PRO A 345 15.07 2.96 -38.17
N HIS A 346 16.36 3.27 -38.15
CA HIS A 346 17.24 2.90 -39.26
C HIS A 346 17.16 1.39 -39.45
N ASP A 347 17.09 1.00 -40.72
CA ASP A 347 17.06 -0.37 -41.18
C ASP A 347 18.17 -1.21 -40.51
N VAL A 348 17.77 -2.24 -39.76
CA VAL A 348 18.71 -3.16 -39.07
C VAL A 348 19.29 -4.19 -40.06
N SER A 349 19.12 -3.99 -41.37
CA SER A 349 19.75 -4.80 -42.41
C SER A 349 21.23 -4.49 -42.66
N ARG A 350 21.82 -3.49 -41.98
CA ARG A 350 23.27 -3.20 -42.04
C ARG A 350 23.93 -3.22 -40.65
N VAL A 351 24.07 -4.43 -40.11
CA VAL A 351 25.15 -4.69 -39.14
C VAL A 351 26.42 -4.95 -39.98
N PRO A 352 27.49 -4.14 -39.86
CA PRO A 352 28.75 -4.50 -40.51
C PRO A 352 29.25 -5.81 -39.89
N ARG A 353 29.46 -6.82 -40.73
CA ARG A 353 30.25 -8.02 -40.40
C ARG A 353 31.65 -7.55 -40.02
N VAL A 354 31.94 -7.52 -38.71
CA VAL A 354 33.33 -7.47 -38.24
C VAL A 354 33.84 -8.90 -38.28
N VAL A 355 34.56 -9.24 -39.35
CA VAL A 355 35.34 -10.47 -39.48
C VAL A 355 36.81 -10.09 -39.30
N GLN A 356 37.44 -10.80 -38.35
CA GLN A 356 38.86 -11.15 -38.23
C GLN A 356 39.93 -10.06 -38.01
N GLY A 357 40.71 -10.27 -36.94
CA GLY A 357 42.11 -9.84 -36.85
C GLY A 357 42.60 -9.75 -35.40
N LEU A 358 43.70 -10.45 -35.10
CA LEU A 358 44.40 -10.63 -33.80
C LEU A 358 43.92 -11.87 -33.03
N GLY A 359 44.68 -12.93 -32.81
CA GLY A 359 46.13 -13.14 -32.98
C GLY A 359 46.61 -14.03 -31.83
N ARG A 360 46.83 -15.31 -32.13
CA ARG A 360 47.69 -16.30 -31.45
C ARG A 360 47.77 -16.30 -29.91
N GLY A 361 47.25 -17.37 -29.28
CA GLY A 361 47.64 -17.87 -27.96
C GLY A 361 47.83 -19.40 -28.01
N PRO A 362 48.80 -19.99 -27.28
CA PRO A 362 49.32 -21.32 -27.57
C PRO A 362 48.53 -22.47 -26.94
N ARG A 363 48.54 -23.59 -27.70
CA ARG A 363 48.51 -25.02 -27.37
C ARG A 363 47.87 -25.52 -26.06
N ALA A 364 47.05 -26.54 -26.28
CA ALA A 364 46.42 -27.45 -25.32
C ALA A 364 47.40 -28.14 -24.36
N VAL A 365 46.91 -28.35 -23.13
CA VAL A 365 47.40 -29.39 -22.20
C VAL A 365 46.17 -30.09 -21.59
N HIS A 366 46.27 -31.42 -21.56
CA HIS A 366 45.33 -32.42 -21.05
C HIS A 366 44.95 -32.29 -19.56
N ALA A 367 43.75 -32.77 -19.19
CA ALA A 367 43.44 -33.55 -17.98
C ALA A 367 41.97 -34.05 -18.06
N VAL A 368 41.68 -35.30 -18.46
CA VAL A 368 41.58 -36.53 -17.66
C VAL A 368 40.32 -36.60 -16.77
N SER A 369 39.37 -37.45 -17.19
CA SER A 369 38.33 -38.07 -16.35
C SER A 369 38.95 -39.04 -15.34
N PRO A 370 38.33 -39.26 -14.17
CA PRO A 370 38.52 -40.50 -13.43
C PRO A 370 37.29 -41.41 -13.55
N GLY A 371 37.54 -42.60 -14.05
CA GLY A 371 36.64 -43.75 -13.97
C GLY A 371 36.73 -44.49 -12.64
N ARG A 372 35.74 -45.36 -12.47
CA ARG A 372 35.52 -46.40 -11.45
C ARG A 372 36.76 -47.18 -10.97
N ALA A 373 36.69 -47.66 -9.73
CA ALA A 373 37.21 -48.96 -9.31
C ALA A 373 36.12 -49.78 -8.59
N ARG A 374 36.05 -51.08 -8.92
CA ARG A 374 35.15 -52.16 -8.43
C ARG A 374 35.53 -52.55 -6.98
N GLY A 375 34.62 -52.89 -6.05
CA GLY A 375 33.69 -54.05 -5.95
C GLY A 375 34.01 -54.81 -4.63
N PRO A 376 33.35 -55.92 -4.24
CA PRO A 376 32.05 -56.49 -4.63
C PRO A 376 31.16 -56.90 -3.41
N ARG A 377 29.88 -57.22 -3.66
CA ARG A 377 29.14 -58.45 -3.20
C ARG A 377 27.62 -58.22 -3.13
N GLY A 378 26.87 -59.22 -3.60
CA GLY A 378 25.53 -59.55 -3.08
C GLY A 378 24.39 -59.41 -4.09
N GLU A 379 24.00 -60.53 -4.69
CA GLU A 379 22.95 -60.71 -5.70
C GLU A 379 21.51 -60.73 -5.15
N HIS A 380 20.56 -60.91 -6.08
CA HIS A 380 19.10 -61.10 -6.01
C HIS A 380 18.30 -59.78 -6.06
N GLY A 381 17.63 -59.38 -7.15
CA GLY A 381 17.11 -60.09 -8.32
C GLY A 381 15.61 -60.31 -8.13
N LEU A 382 14.75 -59.41 -8.65
CA LEU A 382 13.30 -59.62 -8.77
C LEU A 382 12.61 -58.51 -9.59
N HIS A 383 12.13 -58.86 -10.77
CA HIS A 383 10.80 -58.55 -11.37
C HIS A 383 10.79 -59.06 -12.83
N PRO A 384 9.65 -59.44 -13.45
CA PRO A 384 8.36 -58.75 -13.31
C PRO A 384 7.05 -59.60 -13.45
N ARG A 385 5.92 -58.94 -13.16
CA ARG A 385 4.57 -59.04 -13.78
C ARG A 385 3.60 -60.22 -13.52
N HIS A 386 2.32 -59.79 -13.49
CA HIS A 386 1.06 -60.45 -13.89
C HIS A 386 0.16 -61.18 -12.86
N ASP A 387 -0.79 -60.39 -12.37
CA ASP A 387 -2.25 -60.61 -12.28
C ASP A 387 -2.87 -61.84 -13.00
N ARG A 388 -3.55 -62.76 -12.25
CA ARG A 388 -5.00 -63.10 -12.36
C ARG A 388 -5.43 -64.37 -11.56
N ARG A 389 -6.55 -64.21 -10.82
CA ARG A 389 -7.68 -65.13 -10.51
C ARG A 389 -7.50 -66.40 -9.65
N ALA A 390 -8.28 -66.49 -8.56
CA ALA A 390 -9.39 -67.46 -8.32
C ALA A 390 -9.87 -67.40 -6.84
N ARG A 391 -10.99 -66.72 -6.57
CA ARG A 391 -12.26 -67.27 -6.05
C ARG A 391 -12.17 -68.51 -5.15
N LEU A 392 -12.46 -68.29 -3.88
CA LEU A 392 -13.32 -69.16 -3.08
C LEU A 392 -14.75 -69.07 -3.62
N ARG A 393 -15.43 -70.22 -3.54
CA ARG A 393 -16.70 -70.69 -4.10
C ARG A 393 -17.76 -69.65 -4.47
#